data_AF-A0A426QST9-F1
#
_entry.id   AF-A0A426QST9-F1
#
_cell.length_a   1.000
_cell.length_b   1.000
_cell.length_c   1.000
_cell.angle_alpha   90.00
_cell.angle_beta   90.00
_cell.angle_gamma   90.00
#
_symmetry.space_group_name_H-M   'P 1'
#
loop_
_entity.id
_entity.type
_entity.pdbx_description
1 polymer ?
#
loop_
_entity_poly.entity_id
_entity_poly.type
_entity_poly.pdbx_seq_one_letter_code
_entity_poly.pdbx_strand_id
1 'polypeptide(L)' 'MSTLAVEAQPRAERVLFGEDDMTVVLVDGRKISVPLAWFPSLAGADRKQLERFELLGDGEGIHWPALDEDISVKGLLRG' A
#
# COMPACT_ATOMS: atom_id res chain seq x y z
N MET A 1 10.74 26.04 -17.01
CA MET A 1 11.16 25.89 -15.60
C MET A 1 11.15 24.40 -15.28
N SER A 2 12.32 23.80 -15.11
CA SER A 2 12.44 22.40 -14.67
C SER A 2 12.55 22.44 -13.16
N THR A 3 11.44 22.23 -12.46
CA THR A 3 11.53 21.82 -11.05
C THR A 3 12.18 20.46 -11.08
N LEU A 4 13.40 20.35 -10.55
CA LEU A 4 13.95 19.11 -10.04
C LEU A 4 13.02 18.64 -8.92
N ALA A 5 11.90 18.04 -9.31
CA ALA A 5 11.17 17.17 -8.42
C ALA A 5 12.18 16.08 -8.11
N VAL A 6 12.74 16.12 -6.91
CA VAL A 6 13.26 14.91 -6.29
C VAL A 6 12.11 13.93 -6.44
N GLU A 7 12.23 12.97 -7.36
CA GLU A 7 11.29 11.85 -7.47
C GLU A 7 11.50 11.04 -6.19
N ALA A 8 10.96 11.54 -5.09
CA ALA A 8 10.87 10.82 -3.85
C ALA A 8 10.02 9.61 -4.17
N GLN A 9 10.70 8.47 -4.37
CA GLN A 9 10.03 7.21 -4.60
C GLN A 9 9.20 6.94 -3.35
N PRO A 10 7.87 6.87 -3.49
CA PRO A 10 6.98 6.74 -2.35
C PRO A 10 7.20 5.35 -1.74
N ARG A 11 7.62 5.31 -0.48
CA ARG A 11 7.91 4.07 0.25
C ARG A 11 6.95 3.93 1.41
N ALA A 12 6.28 2.79 1.49
CA ALA A 12 5.47 2.41 2.63
C ALA A 12 6.36 2.19 3.85
N GLU A 13 6.01 2.85 4.94
CA GLU A 13 6.53 2.60 6.28
C GLU A 13 5.62 1.65 7.04
N ARG A 14 4.30 1.89 6.95
CA ARG A 14 3.28 1.12 7.67
C ARG A 14 2.01 0.98 6.85
N VAL A 15 1.31 -0.13 7.03
CA VAL A 15 -0.04 -0.35 6.47
C VAL A 15 -1.00 -0.56 7.62
N LEU A 16 -2.13 0.15 7.56
CA LEU A 16 -3.22 0.09 8.52
C LEU A 16 -4.48 -0.33 7.77
N PHE A 17 -5.34 -1.10 8.44
CA PHE A 17 -6.61 -1.53 7.85
C PHE A 17 -7.76 -1.02 8.72
N GLY A 18 -8.72 -0.35 8.11
CA GLY A 18 -10.04 -0.06 8.69
C GLY A 18 -11.02 -1.20 8.40
N GLU A 19 -12.32 -0.93 8.53
CA GLU A 19 -13.35 -1.91 8.18
C GLU A 19 -13.42 -2.12 6.66
N ASP A 20 -13.38 -1.01 5.90
CA ASP A 20 -13.54 -1.02 4.44
C ASP A 20 -12.35 -0.41 3.67
N ASP A 21 -11.34 0.12 4.36
CA ASP A 21 -10.22 0.84 3.77
C ASP A 21 -8.86 0.33 4.21
N MET A 22 -7.86 0.50 3.34
CA MET A 22 -6.46 0.28 3.60
C MET A 22 -5.74 1.62 3.55
N THR A 23 -5.03 1.96 4.61
CA THR A 23 -4.21 3.16 4.71
C THR A 23 -2.72 2.81 4.71
N VAL A 24 -1.99 3.30 3.71
CA VAL A 24 -0.53 3.21 3.62
C VAL A 24 0.07 4.52 4.13
N VAL A 25 0.88 4.43 5.18
CA VAL A 25 1.70 5.52 5.71
C VAL A 25 3.05 5.46 5.01
N LEU A 26 3.45 6.57 4.38
CA LEU A 26 4.73 6.68 3.71
C LEU A 26 5.81 7.22 4.64
N VAL A 27 7.07 6.88 4.35
CA VAL A 27 8.26 7.35 5.08
C VAL A 27 8.41 8.87 5.12
N ASP A 28 7.80 9.58 4.17
CA ASP A 28 7.78 11.04 4.10
C ASP A 28 6.63 11.68 4.90
N GLY A 29 5.88 10.87 5.66
CA GLY A 29 4.78 11.30 6.52
C GLY A 29 3.42 11.42 5.82
N ARG A 30 3.36 11.25 4.50
CA ARG A 30 2.08 11.20 3.77
C ARG A 30 1.30 9.93 4.11
N LYS A 31 -0.02 10.00 3.95
CA LYS A 31 -0.93 8.85 4.09
C LYS A 31 -1.79 8.74 2.85
N ILE A 32 -1.93 7.53 2.34
CA ILE A 32 -2.79 7.18 1.21
C ILE A 32 -3.82 6.21 1.75
N SER A 33 -5.10 6.56 1.72
CA SER A 33 -6.20 5.63 2.04
C SER A 33 -6.96 5.28 0.77
N VAL A 34 -7.20 3.98 0.58
CA VAL A 34 -7.92 3.41 -0.56
C VAL A 34 -8.94 2.38 -0.07
N PRO A 35 -10.11 2.27 -0.71
CA PRO A 35 -11.07 1.21 -0.40
C PRO A 35 -10.49 -0.18 -0.65
N LEU A 36 -10.69 -1.12 0.28
CA LEU A 36 -10.35 -2.53 0.10
C LEU A 36 -11.09 -3.15 -1.10
N ALA A 37 -12.30 -2.65 -1.39
CA ALA A 37 -13.11 -3.07 -2.54
C ALA A 37 -12.43 -2.89 -3.90
N TRP A 38 -11.35 -2.09 -4.00
CA TRP A 38 -10.57 -1.97 -5.23
C TRP A 38 -9.70 -3.21 -5.52
N PHE A 39 -9.44 -4.02 -4.50
CA PHE A 39 -8.59 -5.20 -4.58
C PHE A 39 -9.43 -6.43 -4.19
N PRO A 40 -10.00 -7.17 -5.16
CA PRO A 40 -10.91 -8.28 -4.88
C PRO A 40 -10.32 -9.31 -3.90
N SER A 41 -9.02 -9.60 -3.99
CA SER A 41 -8.30 -10.50 -3.10
C SER A 41 -8.28 -10.01 -1.65
N LEU A 42 -8.11 -8.69 -1.43
CA LEU A 42 -8.12 -8.09 -0.09
C LEU A 42 -9.54 -7.90 0.45
N ALA A 43 -10.50 -7.58 -0.41
CA ALA A 43 -11.90 -7.40 -0.03
C ALA A 43 -12.54 -8.68 0.54
N GLY A 44 -12.10 -9.85 0.07
CA GLY A 44 -12.54 -11.16 0.58
C GLY A 44 -11.69 -11.72 1.72
N ALA A 45 -10.62 -11.03 2.12
CA ALA A 45 -9.68 -11.53 3.11
C ALA A 45 -10.14 -11.24 4.54
N ASP A 46 -9.80 -12.14 5.47
CA ASP A 46 -9.98 -11.87 6.88
C ASP A 46 -8.90 -10.91 7.43
N ARG A 47 -9.17 -10.34 8.60
CA ARG A 47 -8.24 -9.40 9.25
C ARG A 47 -6.84 -9.98 9.46
N LYS A 48 -6.72 -11.26 9.77
CA LYS A 48 -5.43 -11.91 10.03
C LYS A 48 -4.63 -12.09 8.76
N GLN A 49 -5.29 -12.34 7.64
CA GLN A 49 -4.68 -12.39 6.32
C GLN A 49 -4.20 -11.00 5.92
N LEU A 50 -5.04 -9.96 6.08
CA LEU A 50 -4.67 -8.58 5.79
C LEU A 50 -3.47 -8.10 6.61
N GLU A 51 -3.43 -8.40 7.91
CA GLU A 51 -2.31 -8.02 8.78
C GLU A 51 -1.03 -8.82 8.52
N ARG A 52 -1.10 -9.93 7.79
CA ARG A 52 0.06 -10.74 7.36
C ARG A 52 0.55 -10.32 5.98
N PHE A 53 1.05 -9.09 5.91
CA PHE A 53 1.71 -8.57 4.73
C PHE A 53 3.23 -8.44 4.94
N GLU A 54 3.94 -8.33 3.83
CA GLU A 54 5.37 -8.08 3.77
C GLU A 54 5.63 -6.85 2.90
N LEU A 55 6.54 -5.98 3.30
CA LEU A 55 6.97 -4.86 2.47
C LEU A 55 8.08 -5.33 1.52
N LEU A 56 7.87 -5.12 0.23
CA LEU A 56 8.83 -5.44 -0.83
C LEU A 56 9.66 -4.22 -1.23
N GLY A 57 10.89 -4.45 -1.69
CA GLY A 57 11.72 -3.41 -2.31
C GLY A 57 11.90 -2.17 -1.45
N ASP A 58 12.11 -2.35 -0.13
CA ASP A 58 12.26 -1.24 0.82
C ASP A 58 11.00 -0.33 0.91
N GLY A 59 9.82 -0.95 0.81
CA GLY A 59 8.52 -0.28 0.90
C GLY A 59 7.96 0.18 -0.45
N GLU A 60 8.54 -0.21 -1.58
CA GLU A 60 7.99 0.08 -2.91
C GLU A 60 6.72 -0.72 -3.24
N GLY A 61 6.58 -1.89 -2.62
CA GLY A 61 5.42 -2.77 -2.76
C GLY A 61 4.98 -3.38 -1.43
N ILE A 62 3.76 -3.89 -1.42
CA ILE A 62 3.15 -4.60 -0.29
C ILE A 62 2.67 -5.95 -0.83
N HIS A 63 3.16 -7.04 -0.25
CA HIS A 63 2.85 -8.41 -0.63
C HIS A 63 2.03 -9.09 0.45
N TRP A 64 0.99 -9.83 0.06
CA TRP A 64 0.22 -10.72 0.95
C TRP A 64 0.46 -12.18 0.55
N PRO A 65 1.38 -12.90 1.22
CA PRO A 65 1.69 -14.29 0.87
C PRO A 65 0.49 -15.24 0.93
N ALA A 66 -0.44 -14.99 1.85
CA ALA A 66 -1.64 -15.82 2.02
C ALA A 66 -2.69 -15.60 0.92
N LEU A 67 -2.62 -14.48 0.21
CA LEU A 67 -3.59 -14.06 -0.80
C LEU A 67 -2.98 -14.08 -2.21
N ASP A 68 -1.66 -14.28 -2.33
CA ASP A 68 -0.89 -14.19 -3.57
C ASP A 68 -1.10 -12.83 -4.28
N GLU A 69 -1.19 -11.76 -3.49
CA GLU A 69 -1.51 -10.41 -3.96
C GLU A 69 -0.35 -9.44 -3.71
N ASP A 70 -0.07 -8.60 -4.70
CA ASP A 70 0.98 -7.58 -4.68
C ASP A 70 0.43 -6.21 -5.06
N ILE A 71 0.62 -5.22 -4.18
CA ILE A 71 0.21 -3.84 -4.43
C ILE A 71 1.43 -2.93 -4.48
N SER A 72 1.57 -2.19 -5.58
CA SER A 72 2.61 -1.16 -5.72
C SER A 72 2.20 0.15 -5.06
N VAL A 73 3.06 0.69 -4.20
CA VAL A 73 2.85 2.00 -3.55
C VAL A 73 2.82 3.14 -4.58
N LYS A 74 3.64 3.02 -5.64
CA LYS A 74 3.61 3.96 -6.76
C LYS A 74 2.31 3.86 -7.56
N GLY A 75 1.76 2.66 -7.69
CA GLY A 75 0.45 2.42 -8.29
C GLY A 75 -0.66 3.14 -7.52
N LEU A 76 -0.68 2.99 -6.20
CA LEU A 76 -1.67 3.66 -5.33
C LEU A 76 -1.71 5.19 -5.48
N LEU A 77 -0.56 5.83 -5.77
CA LEU A 77 -0.50 7.29 -5.99
C LEU A 77 -0.96 7.73 -7.38
N ARG A 78 -1.03 6.81 -8.34
CA ARG A 78 -1.41 7.11 -9.72
C ARG A 78 -2.90 6.90 -9.98
N GLY A 79 -3.57 6.13 -9.12
CA GLY A 79 -4.95 5.66 -9.35
C GLY A 79 -5.00 4.68 -10.52
#